data_AF-A0A7J7K3H5-F1
#
_entry.id   AF-A0A7J7K3H5-F1
#
_cell.length_a   1.000
_cell.length_b   1.000
_cell.length_c   1.000
_cell.angle_alpha   90.00
_cell.angle_beta   90.00
_cell.angle_gamma   90.00
#
_symmetry.space_group_name_H-M   'P 1'
#
loop_
_entity.id
_entity.type
_entity.pdbx_description
1 polymer ?
#
loop_
_entity_poly.entity_id
_entity_poly.type
_entity_poly.pdbx_seq_one_letter_code
_entity_poly.pdbx_strand_id
1 'polypeptide(L)'
;MLETINWEAFRCNDVNVFYDKFLQKLTELTNSCKIEHRAKLAKNKSISKPWINGDLLFMMKKKNRFYRNWRKSLLSTKLEVKYKRLRNELNMQLRSAKYNYFLEAVLIQNRFGA
;
A
#
# COMPACT_ATOMS: atom_id res chain seq x y z
N MET A 1 -22.02 -6.38 -17.09
CA MET A 1 -22.77 -7.15 -16.07
C MET A 1 -23.93 -6.35 -15.45
N LEU A 2 -23.75 -5.07 -15.10
CA LEU A 2 -24.86 -4.22 -14.65
C LEU A 2 -25.75 -3.70 -15.79
N GLU A 3 -25.18 -3.56 -17.00
CA GLU A 3 -25.87 -3.07 -18.21
C GLU A 3 -26.90 -4.05 -18.78
N THR A 4 -26.82 -5.34 -18.40
CA THR A 4 -27.75 -6.39 -18.84
C THR A 4 -28.93 -6.58 -17.89
N ILE A 5 -28.99 -5.81 -16.80
CA ILE A 5 -30.03 -5.93 -15.79
C ILE A 5 -31.16 -4.98 -16.14
N ASN A 6 -32.37 -5.53 -16.29
CA ASN A 6 -33.56 -4.72 -16.49
C ASN A 6 -34.04 -4.13 -15.16
N TRP A 7 -33.57 -2.92 -14.86
CA TRP A 7 -33.90 -2.20 -13.62
C TRP A 7 -35.37 -1.76 -13.56
N GLU A 8 -36.03 -1.59 -14.71
CA GLU A 8 -37.45 -1.23 -14.79
C GLU A 8 -38.36 -2.37 -14.29
N ALA A 9 -37.89 -3.62 -14.34
CA ALA A 9 -38.65 -4.77 -13.81
C ALA A 9 -38.80 -4.74 -12.27
N PHE A 10 -38.02 -3.90 -11.58
CA PHE A 10 -38.09 -3.75 -10.13
C PHE A 10 -39.08 -2.66 -9.69
N ARG A 11 -39.66 -1.91 -10.63
CA ARG A 11 -40.53 -0.77 -10.34
C ARG A 11 -41.70 -1.18 -9.44
N CYS A 12 -41.76 -0.58 -8.26
CA CYS A 12 -42.77 -0.81 -7.23
C CYS A 12 -43.27 0.54 -6.73
N ASN A 13 -44.53 0.61 -6.29
CA ASN A 13 -45.10 1.82 -5.71
C ASN A 13 -44.52 2.15 -4.32
N ASP A 14 -43.97 1.15 -3.63
CA ASP A 14 -43.31 1.33 -2.34
C ASP A 14 -41.80 1.46 -2.52
N VAL A 15 -41.29 2.63 -2.16
CA VAL A 15 -39.87 3.00 -2.28
C VAL A 15 -39.00 2.14 -1.38
N ASN A 16 -39.47 1.73 -0.20
CA ASN A 16 -38.69 0.90 0.72
C ASN A 16 -38.53 -0.51 0.16
N VAL A 17 -39.61 -1.07 -0.38
CA VAL A 17 -39.59 -2.39 -1.03
C VAL A 17 -38.71 -2.39 -2.28
N PHE A 18 -38.72 -1.30 -3.04
CA PHE A 18 -37.80 -1.13 -4.18
C PHE A 18 -36.34 -1.11 -3.71
N TYR A 19 -36.04 -0.33 -2.68
CA TYR A 19 -34.69 -0.21 -2.12
C TYR A 19 -34.15 -1.55 -1.62
N ASP A 20 -34.96 -2.31 -0.88
CA ASP A 20 -34.56 -3.61 -0.35
C ASP A 20 -34.25 -4.61 -1.48
N LYS A 21 -35.11 -4.68 -2.50
CA LYS A 21 -34.88 -5.53 -3.68
C LYS A 21 -33.65 -5.13 -4.48
N PHE A 22 -33.43 -3.82 -4.64
CA PHE A 22 -32.27 -3.27 -5.31
C PHE A 22 -30.97 -3.64 -4.57
N LEU A 23 -30.96 -3.42 -3.24
CA LEU A 23 -29.81 -3.73 -2.39
C LEU A 23 -29.50 -5.22 -2.38
N GLN A 24 -30.54 -6.06 -2.27
CA GLN A 24 -30.41 -7.51 -2.36
C GLN A 24 -29.78 -7.92 -3.70
N LYS A 25 -30.26 -7.36 -4.82
CA LYS A 25 -29.75 -7.71 -6.14
C LYS A 25 -28.30 -7.29 -6.35
N LEU A 26 -27.92 -6.11 -5.89
CA LEU A 26 -26.53 -5.68 -5.90
C LEU A 26 -25.66 -6.58 -5.03
N THR A 27 -26.12 -6.96 -3.85
CA THR A 27 -25.38 -7.84 -2.94
C THR A 27 -25.12 -9.21 -3.58
N GLU A 28 -26.13 -9.80 -4.23
CA GLU A 28 -25.97 -11.04 -5.00
C GLU A 28 -24.90 -10.94 -6.09
N LEU A 29 -24.96 -9.87 -6.90
CA LEU A 29 -24.00 -9.66 -7.99
C LEU A 29 -22.58 -9.48 -7.45
N THR A 30 -22.44 -8.70 -6.38
CA THR A 30 -21.15 -8.43 -5.75
C THR A 30 -20.57 -9.70 -5.14
N ASN A 31 -21.40 -10.55 -4.55
CA ASN A 31 -20.98 -11.85 -4.01
C ASN A 31 -20.66 -12.86 -5.11
N SER A 32 -21.36 -12.82 -6.24
CA SER A 32 -21.10 -13.68 -7.40
C SER A 32 -19.80 -13.31 -8.12
N CYS A 33 -19.43 -12.03 -8.07
CA CYS A 33 -18.11 -11.55 -8.43
C CYS A 33 -17.13 -12.00 -7.35
N LYS A 34 -16.66 -13.25 -7.45
CA LYS A 34 -15.50 -13.73 -6.69
C LYS A 34 -14.29 -12.87 -7.06
N ILE A 35 -14.12 -11.74 -6.38
CA ILE A 35 -12.81 -11.12 -6.25
C ILE A 35 -12.05 -12.12 -5.39
N GLU A 36 -11.43 -13.10 -6.03
CA GLU A 36 -10.39 -13.88 -5.40
C GLU A 36 -9.35 -12.87 -4.95
N HIS A 37 -9.46 -12.42 -3.70
CA HIS A 37 -8.34 -11.92 -2.97
C HIS A 37 -7.39 -13.10 -2.90
N ARG A 38 -6.57 -13.27 -3.94
CA ARG A 38 -5.41 -14.14 -3.90
C ARG A 38 -4.66 -13.67 -2.68
N ALA A 39 -4.84 -14.40 -1.57
CA ALA A 39 -4.06 -14.21 -0.37
C ALA A 39 -2.63 -14.29 -0.89
N LYS A 40 -1.95 -13.14 -0.92
CA LYS A 40 -0.59 -13.08 -1.45
C LYS A 40 0.18 -14.05 -0.58
N LEU A 41 0.46 -15.25 -1.09
CA LEU A 41 1.43 -16.16 -0.52
C LEU A 41 2.61 -15.28 -0.17
N ALA A 42 2.84 -15.10 1.13
CA ALA A 42 3.88 -14.21 1.60
C ALA A 42 5.19 -14.88 1.18
N LYS A 43 5.67 -14.55 -0.02
CA LYS A 43 6.97 -15.02 -0.52
C LYS A 43 7.96 -14.74 0.59
N ASN A 44 8.69 -15.77 1.03
CA ASN A 44 9.72 -15.67 2.06
C ASN A 44 10.52 -14.38 1.82
N LYS A 45 10.33 -13.41 2.73
CA LYS A 45 10.96 -12.09 2.65
C LYS A 45 12.42 -12.25 3.09
N SER A 46 13.25 -12.84 2.26
CA SER A 46 14.69 -12.87 2.52
C SER A 46 15.45 -12.76 1.20
N ILE A 47 15.51 -11.55 0.68
CA ILE A 47 16.77 -10.83 0.49
C ILE A 47 16.41 -9.39 0.87
N SER A 48 16.61 -9.02 2.14
CA SER A 48 16.71 -7.59 2.45
C SER A 48 17.89 -7.09 1.64
N LYS A 49 17.71 -6.00 0.89
CA LYS A 49 18.81 -5.43 0.11
C LYS A 49 20.00 -5.24 1.06
N PRO A 50 21.22 -5.62 0.66
CA PRO A 50 22.34 -5.70 1.59
C PRO A 50 22.72 -4.34 2.20
N TRP A 51 22.40 -3.23 1.51
CA TRP A 51 22.54 -1.87 2.02
C TRP A 51 21.39 -1.39 2.95
N ILE A 52 20.43 -2.25 3.27
CA ILE A 52 19.34 -1.94 4.21
C ILE A 52 19.64 -2.63 5.55
N ASN A 53 20.00 -1.83 6.55
CA ASN A 53 20.24 -2.26 7.91
C ASN A 53 18.99 -2.13 8.81
N GLY A 54 19.12 -2.53 10.08
CA GLY A 54 18.05 -2.49 11.09
C GLY A 54 17.47 -1.09 11.31
N ASP A 55 18.33 -0.05 11.30
CA ASP A 55 17.92 1.33 11.52
C ASP A 55 17.07 1.86 10.36
N LEU A 56 17.47 1.59 9.12
CA LEU A 56 16.68 1.92 7.93
C LEU A 56 15.33 1.21 7.96
N LEU A 57 15.29 -0.07 8.37
CA LEU A 57 14.03 -0.79 8.54
C LEU A 57 13.14 -0.16 9.62
N PHE A 58 13.73 0.28 10.73
CA PHE A 58 13.00 1.00 11.77
C PHE A 58 12.43 2.32 11.23
N MET A 59 13.22 3.11 10.50
CA MET A 59 12.76 4.36 9.88
C MET A 59 11.64 4.11 8.86
N MET A 60 11.73 3.06 8.05
CA MET A 60 10.67 2.66 7.12
C MET A 60 9.37 2.34 7.86
N LYS A 61 9.44 1.54 8.94
CA LYS A 61 8.29 1.19 9.78
C LYS A 61 7.68 2.45 10.41
N LYS A 62 8.52 3.34 10.95
CA LYS A 62 8.09 4.61 11.56
C LYS A 62 7.39 5.51 10.53
N LYS A 63 7.98 5.70 9.34
CA LYS A 63 7.37 6.47 8.24
C LYS A 63 6.03 5.86 7.83
N ASN A 64 5.93 4.54 7.72
CA ASN A 64 4.69 3.85 7.34
C ASN A 64 3.59 4.01 8.39
N ARG A 65 3.93 3.95 9.68
CA ARG A 65 2.98 4.22 10.77
C ARG A 65 2.42 5.64 10.67
N PHE A 66 3.28 6.65 10.49
CA PHE A 66 2.84 8.03 10.33
C PHE A 66 2.01 8.26 9.07
N TYR A 67 2.36 7.64 7.96
CA TYR A 67 1.55 7.70 6.74
C TYR A 67 0.14 7.15 6.97
N ARG A 68 0.00 6.00 7.65
CA ARG A 68 -1.31 5.43 7.98
C ARG A 68 -2.13 6.37 8.87
N ASN A 69 -1.50 7.00 9.86
CA ASN A 69 -2.17 7.94 10.75
C ASN A 69 -2.59 9.21 10.03
N TRP A 70 -1.72 9.79 9.20
CA TRP A 70 -2.05 10.96 8.39
C TRP A 70 -3.18 10.66 7.41
N ARG A 71 -3.17 9.50 6.74
CA ARG A 71 -4.24 9.10 5.82
C ARG A 71 -5.61 8.98 6.49
N LYS A 72 -5.65 8.62 7.77
CA LYS A 72 -6.88 8.58 8.58
C LYS A 72 -7.35 9.96 9.06
N SER A 73 -6.47 10.96 9.02
CA SER A 73 -6.71 12.31 9.53
C SER A 73 -6.13 13.33 8.55
N LEU A 74 -6.68 13.35 7.33
CA LEU A 74 -6.17 14.14 6.20
C LEU A 74 -6.09 15.65 6.48
N LEU A 75 -6.95 16.17 7.36
CA LEU A 75 -6.96 17.57 7.78
C LEU A 75 -5.87 17.94 8.81
N SER A 76 -5.08 16.97 9.29
CA SER A 76 -4.03 17.24 10.27
C SER A 76 -2.72 17.65 9.60
N THR A 77 -2.49 18.95 9.51
CA THR A 77 -1.25 19.55 9.00
C THR A 77 -0.02 19.09 9.80
N LYS A 78 -0.16 18.89 11.12
CA LYS A 78 0.93 18.38 11.98
C LYS A 78 1.38 16.98 11.57
N LEU A 79 0.44 16.08 11.27
CA LEU A 79 0.76 14.72 10.83
C LEU A 79 1.36 14.72 9.43
N GLU A 80 0.89 15.60 8.55
CA GLU A 80 1.43 15.78 7.20
C GLU A 80 2.90 16.23 7.23
N VAL A 81 3.21 17.30 7.96
CA VAL A 81 4.57 17.83 8.09
C VAL A 81 5.50 16.76 8.67
N LYS A 82 5.05 16.05 9.72
CA LYS A 82 5.85 14.98 10.35
C LYS A 82 6.08 13.81 9.40
N TYR A 83 5.08 13.41 8.62
CA TYR A 83 5.23 12.39 7.58
C TYR A 83 6.23 12.83 6.49
N LYS A 84 6.09 14.05 5.95
CA LYS A 84 6.99 14.58 4.91
C LYS A 84 8.44 14.63 5.40
N ARG A 85 8.68 15.10 6.63
CA ARG A 85 10.01 15.10 7.25
C ARG A 85 10.59 13.68 7.33
N LEU A 86 9.83 12.72 7.85
CA LEU A 86 10.27 11.32 7.94
C LEU A 86 10.54 10.69 6.58
N ARG A 87 9.74 11.03 5.56
CA ARG A 87 9.95 10.56 4.18
C ARG A 87 11.26 11.09 3.61
N ASN A 88 11.54 12.37 3.78
CA ASN A 88 12.73 13.01 3.23
C ASN A 88 14.00 12.50 3.93
N GLU A 89 13.97 12.39 5.26
CA GLU A 89 15.07 11.83 6.04
C GLU A 89 15.40 10.40 5.60
N LEU A 90 14.39 9.53 5.55
CA LEU A 90 14.56 8.16 5.08
C LEU A 90 15.14 8.09 3.65
N ASN A 91 14.71 8.98 2.76
CA ASN A 91 15.24 9.03 1.40
C ASN A 91 16.72 9.41 1.36
N MET A 92 17.16 10.38 2.17
CA MET A 92 18.59 10.71 2.28
C MET A 92 19.39 9.51 2.79
N GLN A 93 18.94 8.91 3.89
CA GLN A 93 19.65 7.77 4.50
C GLN A 93 19.73 6.57 3.56
N LEU A 94 18.66 6.29 2.81
CA LEU A 94 18.68 5.22 1.79
C LEU A 94 19.64 5.51 0.64
N ARG A 95 19.74 6.75 0.18
CA ARG A 95 20.68 7.14 -0.87
C ARG A 95 22.12 6.97 -0.39
N SER A 96 22.41 7.46 0.82
CA SER A 96 23.73 7.34 1.45
C SER A 96 24.14 5.88 1.64
N ALA A 97 23.28 5.06 2.28
CA ALA A 97 23.56 3.66 2.51
C ALA A 97 23.77 2.86 1.22
N LYS A 98 22.94 3.13 0.19
CA LYS A 98 23.10 2.51 -1.12
C LYS A 98 24.43 2.92 -1.77
N TYR A 99 24.76 4.21 -1.76
CA TYR A 99 26.01 4.73 -2.31
C TYR A 99 27.23 4.08 -1.63
N ASN A 100 27.28 4.09 -0.30
CA ASN A 100 28.39 3.52 0.46
C ASN A 100 28.59 2.04 0.18
N TYR A 101 27.51 1.26 0.14
CA TYR A 101 27.58 -0.16 -0.18
C TYR A 101 28.21 -0.43 -1.55
N PHE A 102 27.80 0.31 -2.59
CA PHE A 102 28.38 0.13 -3.92
C PHE A 102 29.80 0.70 -4.03
N LEU A 103 30.11 1.80 -3.33
CA LEU A 103 31.47 2.34 -3.26
C LEU A 103 32.43 1.31 -2.64
N GLU A 104 32.04 0.71 -1.51
CA GLU A 104 32.81 -0.36 -0.87
C GLU A 104 33.00 -1.56 -1.80
N ALA A 105 31.94 -2.00 -2.50
CA ALA A 105 32.03 -3.10 -3.45
C ALA A 105 33.04 -2.83 -4.58
N VAL A 106 33.06 -1.61 -5.13
CA VAL A 106 34.01 -1.20 -6.17
C VAL A 106 35.44 -1.13 -5.63
N LEU A 107 35.63 -0.55 -4.43
CA LEU A 107 36.95 -0.48 -3.79
C LEU A 107 37.52 -1.87 -3.50
N ILE A 108 36.68 -2.81 -3.08
CA ILE A 108 37.06 -4.21 -2.86
C ILE A 108 37.50 -4.86 -4.18
N GLN A 109 36.73 -4.71 -5.26
CA GLN A 109 37.09 -5.27 -6.58
C GLN A 109 38.44 -4.75 -7.08
N ASN A 110 38.73 -3.46 -6.88
CA ASN A 110 39.99 -2.84 -7.30
C ASN A 110 41.21 -3.29 -6.46
N ARG A 111 41.02 -3.78 -5.23
CA ARG A 111 42.11 -4.27 -4.37
C ARG A 111 42.51 -5.72 -4.65
N PHE A 112 41.63 -6.52 -5.23
CA PHE A 112 41.87 -7.94 -5.53
C PHE A 112 42.12 -8.20 -7.02
N GLY A 113 42.13 -7.15 -7.85
CA GLY A 113 42.39 -7.21 -9.29
C GLY A 113 43.74 -6.64 -9.74
N ALA A 114 44.71 -6.50 -8.83
CA ALA A 114 46.07 -6.04 -9.11
C ALA A 114 47.09 -7.13 -8.80
#